data_AF-A0A7C7VK63-F1
#
_entry.id   AF-A0A7C7VK63-F1
#
_cell.length_a   1.000
_cell.length_b   1.000
_cell.length_c   1.000
_cell.angle_alpha   90.00
_cell.angle_beta   90.00
_cell.angle_gamma   90.00
#
_symmetry.space_group_name_H-M   'P 1'
#
loop_
_entity.id
_entity.type
_entity.pdbx_description
1 polymer ?
#
loop_
_entity_poly.entity_id
_entity_poly.type
_entity_poly.pdbx_seq_one_letter_code
_entity_poly.pdbx_strand_id
1 'polypeptide(L)'
;MDEKKRAGLLYSIILALNGAFGIEFFVLLEHATFLAGPAVVLSLFLCGIITMITLFSYCELGSSISKLGGEYTFAKAAFGGFTAFLTGWMRWVSSVATIALAATGFAQFFYYFIPVSPSVVAILLILVFTFISVRGTRAVDIITV
;
A
#
# COMPACT_ATOMS: atom_id res chain seq x y z
N MET A 1 18.11 25.70 6.57
CA MET A 1 17.83 24.81 5.41
C MET A 1 17.85 23.41 5.98
N ASP A 2 16.70 22.94 6.46
CA ASP A 2 16.62 21.76 7.32
C ASP A 2 17.07 20.51 6.56
N GLU A 3 18.12 19.90 7.10
CA GLU A 3 18.76 18.69 6.60
C GLU A 3 17.79 17.50 6.81
N LYS A 4 16.86 17.32 5.87
CA LYS A 4 16.01 16.12 5.82
C LYS A 4 16.92 14.90 5.75
N LYS A 5 16.91 14.09 6.81
CA LYS A 5 17.59 12.79 6.88
C LYS A 5 17.35 12.02 5.59
N ARG A 6 18.42 11.80 4.81
CA ARG A 6 18.36 10.97 3.61
C ARG A 6 18.26 9.51 4.06
N ALA A 7 17.16 8.86 3.71
CA ALA A 7 17.04 7.42 3.83
C ALA A 7 18.11 6.75 2.95
N GLY A 8 18.87 5.80 3.51
CA GLY A 8 19.86 5.03 2.76
C GLY A 8 19.21 4.11 1.72
N LEU A 9 19.97 3.64 0.73
CA LEU A 9 19.45 2.76 -0.33
C LEU A 9 18.80 1.49 0.22
N LEU A 10 19.52 0.77 1.09
CA LEU A 10 19.02 -0.47 1.70
C LEU A 10 17.73 -0.24 2.48
N TYR A 11 17.67 0.88 3.19
CA TYR A 11 16.50 1.26 3.96
C TYR A 11 15.28 1.51 3.06
N SER A 12 15.45 2.24 1.95
CA SER A 12 14.38 2.47 0.98
C SER A 12 13.88 1.17 0.33
N ILE A 13 14.76 0.20 0.10
CA ILE A 13 14.37 -1.13 -0.43
C ILE A 13 13.53 -1.89 0.60
N ILE A 14 13.97 -1.91 1.86
CA ILE A 14 13.25 -2.59 2.95
C ILE A 14 11.88 -1.95 3.16
N LEU A 15 11.80 -0.62 3.14
CA LEU A 15 10.55 0.13 3.24
C LEU A 15 9.59 -0.23 2.09
N ALA A 16 10.10 -0.28 0.86
CA ALA A 16 9.29 -0.64 -0.31
C ALA A 16 8.77 -2.09 -0.23
N LEU A 17 9.59 -3.03 0.25
CA LEU A 17 9.19 -4.42 0.44
C LEU A 17 8.12 -4.56 1.53
N ASN A 18 8.27 -3.86 2.66
CA ASN A 18 7.26 -3.85 3.71
C ASN A 18 5.91 -3.31 3.21
N GLY A 19 5.93 -2.20 2.46
CA GLY A 19 4.71 -1.63 1.88
C GLY A 19 4.04 -2.53 0.82
N ALA A 20 4.81 -3.38 0.13
CA ALA A 20 4.28 -4.29 -0.87
C ALA A 20 3.66 -5.57 -0.26
N PHE A 21 4.18 -6.03 0.88
CA PHE A 21 3.76 -7.27 1.53
C PHE A 21 2.97 -6.99 2.81
N GLY A 22 1.65 -6.88 2.67
CA GLY A 22 0.70 -6.79 3.79
C GLY A 22 -0.16 -8.03 3.96
N ILE A 23 -1.06 -8.01 4.96
CA ILE A 23 -2.09 -9.06 5.15
C ILE A 23 -2.97 -9.16 3.91
N GLU A 24 -3.25 -8.03 3.26
CA GLU A 24 -3.97 -7.94 2.00
C GLU A 24 -3.39 -8.83 0.89
N PHE A 25 -2.07 -8.97 0.83
CA PHE A 25 -1.42 -9.82 -0.16
C PHE A 25 -1.82 -11.28 0.03
N PHE A 26 -1.82 -11.77 1.27
CA PHE A 26 -2.18 -13.14 1.60
C PHE A 26 -3.67 -13.42 1.35
N VAL A 27 -4.54 -12.47 1.71
CA VAL A 27 -5.99 -12.58 1.49
C VAL A 27 -6.32 -12.63 0.00
N LEU A 28 -5.69 -11.78 -0.81
CA LEU A 28 -5.89 -11.78 -2.25
C LEU A 28 -5.28 -13.02 -2.92
N LEU A 29 -4.13 -13.49 -2.43
CA LEU A 29 -3.48 -14.69 -2.95
C LEU A 29 -4.30 -15.95 -2.67
N GLU A 30 -4.88 -16.07 -1.48
CA GLU A 30 -5.85 -17.13 -1.14
C GLU A 30 -7.02 -17.12 -2.13
N HIS A 31 -7.64 -15.96 -2.34
CA HIS A 31 -8.77 -15.82 -3.25
C HIS A 31 -8.39 -16.14 -4.70
N ALA A 32 -7.22 -15.68 -5.16
CA ALA A 32 -6.72 -15.99 -6.50
C ALA A 32 -6.48 -17.50 -6.67
N THR A 33 -5.96 -18.17 -5.64
CA THR A 33 -5.69 -19.61 -5.65
C THR A 33 -6.97 -20.43 -5.67
N PHE A 34 -8.00 -19.96 -4.97
CA PHE A 34 -9.33 -20.57 -5.05
C PHE A 34 -9.91 -20.52 -6.47
N LEU A 35 -9.71 -19.42 -7.20
CA LEU A 35 -10.26 -19.23 -8.55
C LEU A 35 -9.45 -19.95 -9.64
N ALA A 36 -8.13 -19.83 -9.63
CA ALA A 36 -7.26 -20.32 -10.71
C ALA A 36 -6.50 -21.62 -10.36
N GLY A 37 -6.55 -22.08 -9.11
CA GLY A 37 -5.84 -23.27 -8.66
C GLY A 37 -4.33 -23.17 -8.88
N PRO A 38 -3.65 -24.24 -9.32
CA PRO A 38 -2.21 -24.23 -9.57
C PRO A 38 -1.75 -23.20 -10.63
N ALA A 39 -2.65 -22.73 -11.49
CA ALA A 39 -2.33 -21.77 -12.54
C ALA A 39 -2.07 -20.34 -12.01
N VAL A 40 -2.31 -20.06 -10.73
CA VAL A 40 -1.96 -18.76 -10.10
C VAL A 40 -0.51 -18.37 -10.30
N VAL A 41 0.41 -19.34 -10.34
CA VAL A 41 1.84 -19.07 -10.58
C VAL A 41 2.05 -18.35 -11.92
N LEU A 42 1.31 -18.74 -12.97
CA LEU A 42 1.37 -18.07 -14.27
C LEU A 42 0.78 -16.65 -14.19
N SER A 43 -0.33 -16.48 -13.47
CA SER A 43 -0.92 -15.15 -13.25
C SER A 43 0.02 -14.21 -12.49
N LEU A 44 0.71 -14.70 -11.46
CA LEU A 44 1.71 -13.94 -10.71
C LEU A 44 2.91 -13.57 -11.59
N PHE A 45 3.37 -14.50 -12.43
CA PHE A 45 4.47 -14.23 -13.36
C PHE A 45 4.11 -13.13 -14.37
N LEU A 46 2.92 -13.21 -14.98
CA LEU A 46 2.42 -12.19 -15.88
C LEU A 46 2.24 -10.83 -15.19
N CYS A 47 1.70 -10.83 -13.96
CA CYS A 47 1.59 -9.62 -13.14
C CYS A 47 2.95 -8.99 -12.86
N GLY A 48 3.98 -9.80 -12.57
CA GLY A 48 5.35 -9.35 -12.38
C GLY A 48 5.93 -8.67 -13.61
N ILE A 49 5.70 -9.20 -14.81
CA ILE A 49 6.15 -8.57 -16.07
C ILE A 49 5.50 -7.20 -16.27
N ILE A 50 4.18 -7.10 -16.09
CA ILE A 50 3.45 -5.83 -16.24
C ILE A 50 3.95 -4.80 -15.21
N THR A 51 4.19 -5.25 -13.98
CA THR A 51 4.70 -4.41 -12.90
C THR A 51 6.12 -3.91 -13.19
N MET A 52 6.99 -4.75 -13.77
CA MET A 52 8.35 -4.35 -14.17
C MET A 52 8.35 -3.22 -15.19
N ILE A 53 7.48 -3.28 -16.20
CA ILE A 53 7.35 -2.21 -17.20
C ILE A 53 6.96 -0.90 -16.52
N THR A 54 5.98 -0.95 -15.63
CA THR A 54 5.53 0.21 -14.85
C THR A 54 6.69 0.75 -13.98
N LEU A 55 7.41 -0.13 -13.30
CA LEU A 55 8.54 0.22 -12.45
C LEU A 55 9.65 0.94 -13.21
N PHE A 56 10.01 0.48 -14.41
CA PHE A 56 11.01 1.15 -15.24
C PHE A 56 10.58 2.56 -15.64
N SER A 57 9.31 2.77 -16.01
CA SER A 57 8.78 4.12 -16.23
C SER A 57 8.87 5.00 -14.98
N TYR A 58 8.58 4.45 -13.80
CA TYR A 58 8.75 5.16 -12.53
C TYR A 58 10.22 5.48 -12.21
N CYS A 59 11.17 4.62 -12.57
CA CYS A 59 12.61 4.87 -12.41
C CYS A 59 13.10 6.01 -13.31
N GLU A 60 12.64 6.09 -14.56
CA GLU A 60 12.97 7.19 -15.48
C GLU A 60 12.38 8.52 -14.99
N LEU A 61 11.12 8.51 -14.55
CA LEU A 61 10.47 9.69 -13.99
C LEU A 61 11.09 10.12 -12.65
N GLY A 62 11.44 9.17 -11.79
CA GLY A 62 12.06 9.42 -10.49
C GLY A 62 13.50 9.95 -10.60
N SER A 63 14.25 9.53 -11.62
CA SER A 63 15.61 10.03 -11.88
C SER A 63 15.61 11.42 -12.56
N SER A 64 14.61 11.71 -13.41
CA SER A 64 14.48 13.01 -14.07
C SER A 64 13.82 14.09 -13.21
N ILE A 65 12.87 13.74 -12.34
CA ILE A 65 12.10 14.67 -11.52
C ILE A 65 12.42 14.43 -10.03
N SER A 66 13.44 15.13 -9.52
CA SER A 66 13.91 15.05 -8.12
C SER A 66 13.08 15.86 -7.12
N LYS A 67 11.77 15.99 -7.35
CA LYS A 67 10.86 16.76 -6.50
C LYS A 67 10.05 15.85 -5.58
N LEU A 68 9.96 16.23 -4.30
CA LEU A 68 9.10 15.58 -3.32
C LEU A 68 7.62 15.70 -3.74
N GLY A 69 6.90 14.57 -3.78
CA GLY A 69 5.46 14.52 -4.06
C GLY A 69 4.96 13.30 -4.83
N GLY A 70 5.85 12.42 -5.29
CA GLY A 70 5.50 11.14 -5.92
C GLY A 70 4.66 11.31 -7.19
N GLU A 71 3.67 10.44 -7.36
CA GLU A 71 2.77 10.38 -8.53
C GLU A 71 2.09 11.70 -8.87
N TYR A 72 1.76 12.50 -7.84
CA TYR A 72 1.17 13.83 -8.02
C TYR A 72 2.09 14.75 -8.81
N THR A 73 3.38 14.72 -8.49
CA THR A 73 4.37 15.59 -9.14
C THR A 73 4.63 15.17 -10.58
N PHE A 74 4.63 13.87 -10.86
CA PHE A 74 4.77 13.35 -12.22
C PHE A 74 3.56 13.75 -13.09
N ALA A 75 2.34 13.54 -12.59
CA ALA A 75 1.11 13.92 -13.28
C ALA A 75 1.02 15.44 -13.51
N LYS A 76 1.45 16.24 -12.53
CA LYS A 76 1.47 17.71 -12.65
C LYS A 76 2.45 18.19 -13.71
N ALA A 77 3.62 17.56 -13.80
CA ALA A 77 4.64 17.91 -14.79
C ALA A 77 4.19 17.57 -16.22
N ALA A 78 3.48 16.46 -16.41
CA ALA A 78 3.06 15.99 -17.74
C ALA A 78 1.73 16.62 -18.23
N PHE A 79 0.72 16.73 -17.35
CA PHE A 79 -0.66 17.00 -17.76
C PHE A 79 -1.30 18.23 -17.07
N GLY A 80 -0.60 18.88 -16.15
CA GLY A 80 -1.10 20.07 -15.45
C GLY A 80 -1.92 19.78 -14.18
N GLY A 81 -2.75 20.75 -13.78
CA GLY A 81 -3.32 20.80 -12.42
C GLY A 81 -4.43 19.80 -12.11
N PHE A 82 -5.38 19.58 -13.04
CA PHE A 82 -6.57 18.76 -12.76
C PHE A 82 -6.26 17.26 -12.69
N THR A 83 -5.46 16.77 -13.63
CA THR A 83 -4.98 15.37 -13.65
C THR A 83 -4.12 15.06 -12.43
N ALA A 84 -3.29 16.00 -11.98
CA ALA A 84 -2.54 15.86 -10.73
C ALA A 84 -3.47 15.79 -9.51
N PHE A 85 -4.53 16.59 -9.45
CA PHE A 85 -5.53 16.47 -8.38
C PHE A 85 -6.18 15.08 -8.38
N LEU A 86 -6.53 14.55 -9.55
CA LEU A 86 -7.13 13.23 -9.68
C LEU A 86 -6.19 12.11 -9.20
N THR A 87 -4.89 12.17 -9.48
CA THR A 87 -3.94 11.16 -8.95
C THR A 87 -3.85 11.20 -7.43
N GLY A 88 -3.88 12.38 -6.83
CA GLY A 88 -3.99 12.54 -5.38
C GLY A 88 -5.26 11.89 -4.81
N TRP A 89 -6.39 12.11 -5.48
CA TRP A 89 -7.68 11.52 -5.08
C TRP A 89 -7.69 9.99 -5.21
N MET A 90 -7.18 9.46 -6.32
CA MET A 90 -7.07 8.01 -6.54
C MET A 90 -6.16 7.36 -5.50
N ARG A 91 -5.06 8.01 -5.14
CA ARG A 91 -4.18 7.53 -4.07
C ARG A 91 -4.86 7.52 -2.71
N TRP A 92 -5.69 8.53 -2.40
CA TRP A 92 -6.48 8.53 -1.17
C TRP A 92 -7.51 7.40 -1.14
N VAL A 93 -8.29 7.24 -2.21
CA VAL A 93 -9.29 6.16 -2.31
C VAL A 93 -8.62 4.79 -2.22
N SER A 94 -7.50 4.59 -2.92
CA SER A 94 -6.70 3.36 -2.83
C SER A 94 -6.25 3.10 -1.41
N SER A 95 -5.78 4.12 -0.68
CA SER A 95 -5.38 3.97 0.72
C SER A 95 -6.55 3.53 1.62
N VAL A 96 -7.74 4.10 1.42
CA VAL A 96 -8.96 3.70 2.14
C VAL A 96 -9.32 2.24 1.84
N ALA A 97 -9.24 1.83 0.58
CA ALA A 97 -9.50 0.45 0.17
C ALA A 97 -8.50 -0.53 0.79
N THR A 98 -7.21 -0.18 0.81
CA THR A 98 -6.16 -0.98 1.45
C THR A 98 -6.41 -1.16 2.95
N ILE A 99 -6.75 -0.08 3.67
CA ILE A 99 -7.06 -0.15 5.11
C ILE A 99 -8.28 -1.03 5.36
N ALA A 100 -9.33 -0.89 4.55
CA ALA A 100 -10.53 -1.71 4.65
C ALA A 100 -10.22 -3.20 4.42
N LEU A 101 -9.42 -3.52 3.40
CA LEU A 101 -9.05 -4.89 3.06
C LEU A 101 -8.12 -5.51 4.10
N ALA A 102 -7.17 -4.76 4.64
CA ALA A 102 -6.32 -5.21 5.74
C ALA A 102 -7.16 -5.50 7.01
N ALA A 103 -8.11 -4.63 7.35
CA ALA A 103 -8.97 -4.81 8.52
C ALA A 103 -9.91 -6.02 8.39
N THR A 104 -10.52 -6.23 7.21
CA THR A 104 -11.38 -7.39 6.96
C THR A 104 -10.58 -8.68 6.87
N GLY A 105 -9.41 -8.65 6.25
CA GLY A 105 -8.46 -9.75 6.19
C GLY A 105 -8.05 -10.24 7.57
N PHE A 106 -7.66 -9.31 8.44
CA PHE A 106 -7.33 -9.63 9.83
C PHE A 106 -8.55 -10.16 10.60
N ALA A 107 -9.74 -9.58 10.40
CA ALA A 107 -10.95 -10.02 11.08
C ALA A 107 -11.35 -11.45 10.70
N GLN A 108 -11.18 -11.85 9.45
CA GLN A 108 -11.37 -13.23 8.99
C GLN A 108 -10.37 -14.18 9.64
N PHE A 109 -9.11 -13.79 9.72
CA PHE A 109 -8.09 -14.56 10.41
C PHE A 109 -8.41 -14.72 11.92
N PHE A 110 -8.87 -13.65 12.58
CA PHE A 110 -9.21 -13.67 13.99
C PHE A 110 -10.44 -14.53 14.31
N TYR A 111 -11.40 -14.62 13.38
CA TYR A 111 -12.58 -15.48 13.51
C TYR A 111 -12.22 -16.97 13.71
N TYR A 112 -11.09 -17.41 13.15
CA TYR A 112 -10.61 -18.78 13.32
C TYR A 112 -10.25 -19.10 14.79
N PHE A 113 -9.83 -18.09 15.57
CA PHE A 113 -9.48 -18.26 16.98
C PHE A 113 -10.67 -18.07 17.91
N ILE A 114 -11.48 -17.04 17.65
CA ILE A 114 -12.65 -16.70 18.46
C ILE A 114 -13.84 -16.52 17.51
N PRO A 115 -14.94 -17.28 17.66
CA PRO A 115 -16.09 -17.21 16.75
C PRO A 115 -16.95 -15.97 17.02
N VAL A 116 -16.40 -14.80 16.74
CA VAL A 116 -17.08 -13.49 16.77
C VAL A 116 -17.28 -12.96 15.36
N SER A 117 -18.39 -12.27 15.09
CA SER A 117 -18.70 -11.77 13.75
C SER A 117 -17.54 -10.91 13.17
N PRO A 118 -16.97 -11.27 12.01
CA PRO A 118 -15.81 -10.57 11.44
C PRO A 118 -16.03 -9.07 11.22
N SER A 119 -17.25 -8.66 10.84
CA SER A 119 -17.59 -7.25 10.62
C SER A 119 -17.40 -6.39 11.88
N VAL A 120 -17.73 -6.93 13.06
CA VAL A 120 -17.57 -6.20 14.33
C VAL A 120 -16.09 -6.04 14.67
N VAL A 121 -15.30 -7.09 14.45
CA VAL A 121 -13.84 -7.05 14.68
C VAL A 121 -13.16 -6.05 13.75
N ALA A 122 -13.53 -6.04 12.46
CA ALA A 122 -12.99 -5.09 11.49
C ALA A 122 -13.32 -3.63 11.86
N ILE A 123 -14.57 -3.34 12.24
CA ILE A 123 -14.99 -2.00 12.66
C ILE A 123 -14.23 -1.58 13.93
N LEU A 124 -14.13 -2.47 14.92
CA LEU A 124 -13.41 -2.19 16.16
C LEU A 124 -11.94 -1.90 15.90
N LEU A 125 -11.28 -2.69 15.04
CA LEU A 125 -9.89 -2.46 14.65
C LEU A 125 -9.70 -1.11 13.98
N ILE A 126 -10.52 -0.77 13.00
CA ILE A 126 -10.45 0.53 12.32
C ILE A 126 -10.62 1.67 13.32
N LEU A 127 -11.57 1.56 14.26
CA LEU A 127 -11.78 2.57 15.29
C LEU A 127 -10.58 2.72 16.24
N VAL A 128 -9.99 1.60 16.68
CA VAL A 128 -8.82 1.61 17.55
C VAL A 128 -7.61 2.22 16.83
N PHE A 129 -7.33 1.79 15.60
CA PHE A 129 -6.22 2.34 14.80
C PHE A 129 -6.44 3.82 14.47
N THR A 130 -7.67 4.22 14.17
CA THR A 130 -8.02 5.64 13.95
C THR A 130 -7.79 6.46 15.21
N PHE A 131 -8.21 5.96 16.38
CA PHE A 131 -8.02 6.64 17.65
C PHE A 131 -6.52 6.80 18.00
N ILE A 132 -5.73 5.74 17.79
CA ILE A 132 -4.27 5.78 17.97
C ILE A 132 -3.65 6.80 17.01
N SER A 133 -4.09 6.80 15.75
CA SER A 133 -3.58 7.72 14.72
C SER A 133 -3.85 9.19 15.08
N VAL A 134 -5.02 9.48 15.66
CA VAL A 134 -5.38 10.84 16.13
C VAL A 134 -4.56 11.26 17.37
N ARG A 135 -4.21 10.32 18.26
CA ARG A 135 -3.44 10.58 19.49
C ARG A 135 -1.94 10.77 19.26
N GLY A 136 -1.42 10.35 18.11
CA GLY A 136 -0.05 10.60 17.68
C GLY A 136 0.66 9.33 17.23
N THR A 137 1.01 9.28 15.95
CA THR A 137 1.67 8.14 15.29
C THR A 137 3.19 8.10 15.49
N ARG A 138 3.78 8.96 16.33
CA ARG A 138 5.25 9.07 16.47
C ARG A 138 5.95 7.77 16.86
N ALA A 139 5.26 6.89 17.60
CA ALA A 139 5.79 5.57 17.93
C ALA A 139 5.59 4.54 16.80
N VAL A 140 4.52 4.71 16.01
CA VAL A 140 4.20 3.86 14.85
C VAL A 140 5.14 4.19 13.69
N ASP A 141 5.47 5.46 13.47
CA ASP A 141 6.49 5.95 12.54
C ASP A 141 7.93 5.50 12.87
N ILE A 142 8.17 4.76 13.95
CA ILE A 142 9.47 4.13 14.22
C ILE A 142 9.45 2.64 13.79
N ILE A 143 8.25 2.07 13.67
CA ILE A 143 7.99 0.64 13.43
C ILE A 143 7.53 0.38 11.99
N THR A 144 6.82 1.32 11.36
CA THR A 144 6.35 1.27 9.95
C THR A 144 7.24 2.04 8.97
N VAL A 145 8.55 2.12 9.24
CA VAL A 145 9.51 2.66 8.25
C VAL A 145 10.36 1.59 7.63
#